data_AF-A0A7Y2UWL6-F1
#
_entry.id   AF-A0A7Y2UWL6-F1
#
_cell.length_a   1.000
_cell.length_b   1.000
_cell.length_c   1.000
_cell.angle_alpha   90.00
_cell.angle_beta   90.00
_cell.angle_gamma   90.00
#
_symmetry.space_group_name_H-M   'P 1'
#
loop_
_entity.id
_entity.type
_entity.pdbx_description
1 polymer ?
#
loop_
_entity_poly.entity_id
_entity_poly.type
_entity_poly.pdbx_seq_one_letter_code
_entity_poly.pdbx_strand_id
1 'polypeptide(L)'
;GYHQSKWSYFPESRVKQIASKFRKLKIPCDAIYLDIDYMDGFRCFTWDKKKFPDPKKMINELNEDGFKTVVMIDPGIKVDRDYWVYQEAIKNDYFCKRGDGPLMSGKVWPGQCNFPDYTNPKVREWWAGLYKELMSEVGAHAVWNDMNEPAVMEVPTKTAPLDTRHDFDGHPCSHRKAHNIYGMQMVRATYEGVKKYVYPKRPFVITRAAYSGTQRFASTWTGDNVATWEHLWIANVQVQRMCMSGMSFVGTDIGGFAEQPNGELFARWIQLGIFHPFCRVHSSGDHGDQEPWSFDKEVTNIVRKFIELRYQLLPYLYTSFYKYYKDSVPMIKPLVYHDQEDHQTHFRTDEFIFGDQILVCPVQEPNAKGRRMYIPRGRWYDYWTNETLEGGSEKWVDADIDKIPIFIKEGAIIPKYPVQQYVGELTIEELQLDLYYINGTENSMIYEDAQDGYDYTKGEYSLRNFKLTGKDKELILQQFKDGNYITSYETFKLNLMGLPFKIKSIKLDNETISLKDVKMNGGNTLHVTKDFTTLHILG
;
A
#
# COMPACT_ATOMS: atom_id res chain seq x y z
N GLY A 1 -0.65 -4.21 5.04
CA GLY A 1 -1.30 -5.17 4.14
C GLY A 1 -2.56 -4.56 3.58
N TYR A 2 -3.72 -5.13 3.88
CA TYR A 2 -5.05 -4.63 3.46
C TYR A 2 -5.66 -3.72 4.54
N HIS A 3 -6.34 -2.65 4.11
CA HIS A 3 -6.91 -1.61 4.95
C HIS A 3 -8.42 -1.50 4.71
N GLN A 4 -9.22 -1.45 5.78
CA GLN A 4 -10.68 -1.22 5.71
C GLN A 4 -11.02 0.19 6.18
N SER A 5 -11.76 0.91 5.34
CA SER A 5 -12.30 2.23 5.65
C SER A 5 -13.73 2.37 5.13
N LYS A 6 -14.46 3.32 5.70
CA LYS A 6 -15.74 3.85 5.23
C LYS A 6 -15.94 5.20 5.92
N TRP A 7 -16.51 6.17 5.21
CA TRP A 7 -17.11 7.34 5.84
C TRP A 7 -18.50 6.92 6.32
N SER A 8 -18.84 6.83 7.59
CA SER A 8 -17.97 6.58 8.73
C SER A 8 -18.33 5.25 9.39
N TYR A 9 -17.39 4.64 10.13
CA TYR A 9 -17.73 3.67 11.16
C TYR A 9 -17.94 4.36 12.51
N PHE A 10 -19.19 4.38 12.99
CA PHE A 10 -19.56 4.84 14.33
C PHE A 10 -20.89 4.19 14.76
N PRO A 11 -21.21 4.14 16.06
CA PRO A 11 -20.32 4.42 17.19
C PRO A 11 -19.25 3.32 17.37
N GLU A 12 -18.46 3.39 18.44
CA GLU A 12 -17.42 2.40 18.81
C GLU A 12 -17.84 0.93 18.61
N SER A 13 -19.10 0.58 18.92
CA SER A 13 -19.62 -0.78 18.77
C SER A 13 -19.64 -1.27 17.31
N ARG A 14 -19.87 -0.37 16.33
CA ARG A 14 -19.80 -0.72 14.91
C ARG A 14 -18.37 -1.03 14.51
N VAL A 15 -17.39 -0.23 14.95
CA VAL A 15 -15.96 -0.46 14.68
C VAL A 15 -15.54 -1.85 15.17
N LYS A 16 -15.90 -2.19 16.41
CA LYS A 16 -15.62 -3.52 17.01
C LYS A 16 -16.33 -4.65 16.28
N GLN A 17 -17.57 -4.44 15.83
CA GLN A 17 -18.30 -5.43 15.05
C GLN A 17 -17.59 -5.74 13.72
N ILE A 18 -17.10 -4.72 13.01
CA ILE A 18 -16.34 -4.88 11.77
C ILE A 18 -15.06 -5.67 12.02
N ALA A 19 -14.26 -5.26 13.01
CA ALA A 19 -13.02 -5.93 13.39
C ALA A 19 -13.24 -7.42 13.72
N SER A 20 -14.22 -7.71 14.57
CA SER A 20 -14.59 -9.08 14.95
C SER A 20 -15.03 -9.91 13.74
N LYS A 21 -15.77 -9.31 12.79
CA LYS A 21 -16.26 -10.02 11.60
C LYS A 21 -15.14 -10.38 10.63
N PHE A 22 -14.10 -9.55 10.47
CA PHE A 22 -12.88 -9.91 9.72
C PHE A 22 -12.25 -11.19 10.28
N ARG A 23 -12.01 -11.22 11.60
CA ARG A 23 -11.40 -12.38 12.28
C ARG A 23 -12.28 -13.61 12.18
N LYS A 24 -13.59 -13.49 12.39
CA LYS A 24 -14.56 -14.60 12.25
C LYS A 24 -14.57 -15.20 10.83
N LEU A 25 -14.47 -14.35 9.80
CA LEU A 25 -14.51 -14.78 8.40
C LEU A 25 -13.14 -15.15 7.82
N LYS A 26 -12.09 -15.08 8.65
CA LYS A 26 -10.69 -15.31 8.27
C LYS A 26 -10.28 -14.50 7.04
N ILE A 27 -10.59 -13.20 7.06
CA ILE A 27 -10.18 -12.27 6.01
C ILE A 27 -9.06 -11.40 6.59
N PRO A 28 -7.85 -11.47 6.04
CA PRO A 28 -6.74 -10.65 6.52
C PRO A 28 -7.02 -9.14 6.43
N CYS A 29 -6.66 -8.40 7.48
CA CYS A 29 -6.80 -6.94 7.53
C CYS A 29 -5.91 -6.36 8.64
N ASP A 30 -5.12 -5.34 8.29
CA ASP A 30 -4.18 -4.67 9.19
C ASP A 30 -4.72 -3.40 9.83
N ALA A 31 -5.66 -2.71 9.18
CA ALA A 31 -6.01 -1.36 9.62
C ALA A 31 -7.50 -1.05 9.45
N ILE A 32 -8.04 -0.33 10.43
CA ILE A 32 -9.40 0.24 10.41
C ILE A 32 -9.31 1.75 10.57
N TYR A 33 -10.11 2.46 9.78
CA TYR A 33 -10.08 3.90 9.68
C TYR A 33 -11.27 4.50 10.43
N LEU A 34 -11.02 5.64 11.09
CA LEU A 34 -12.02 6.52 11.66
C LEU A 34 -12.02 7.82 10.85
N ASP A 35 -13.04 7.95 10.02
CA ASP A 35 -13.35 9.14 9.23
C ASP A 35 -13.98 10.24 10.11
N ILE A 36 -14.37 11.39 9.58
CA ILE A 36 -14.69 12.63 10.32
C ILE A 36 -15.64 12.48 11.53
N ASP A 37 -16.54 11.50 11.53
CA ASP A 37 -17.57 11.34 12.57
C ASP A 37 -17.05 10.94 13.95
N TYR A 38 -15.77 10.58 14.09
CA TYR A 38 -15.17 10.34 15.43
C TYR A 38 -14.94 11.63 16.22
N MET A 39 -14.84 12.76 15.53
CA MET A 39 -14.54 14.06 16.13
C MET A 39 -15.78 14.72 16.75
N ASP A 40 -15.60 15.50 17.82
CA ASP A 40 -16.70 16.27 18.43
C ASP A 40 -17.06 17.49 17.56
N GLY A 41 -18.21 17.41 16.88
CA GLY A 41 -18.69 18.47 15.99
C GLY A 41 -17.71 18.81 14.87
N PHE A 42 -16.96 17.79 14.41
CA PHE A 42 -15.92 17.87 13.39
C PHE A 42 -14.72 18.78 13.77
N ARG A 43 -14.45 18.96 15.07
CA ARG A 43 -13.27 19.67 15.57
C ARG A 43 -12.06 18.72 15.54
N CYS A 44 -11.02 19.08 14.78
CA CYS A 44 -9.77 18.32 14.74
C CYS A 44 -9.19 18.08 16.15
N PHE A 45 -8.47 16.98 16.34
CA PHE A 45 -7.83 16.64 17.63
C PHE A 45 -8.83 16.48 18.80
N THR A 46 -10.09 16.13 18.52
CA THR A 46 -11.10 15.85 19.55
C THR A 46 -11.76 14.49 19.32
N TRP A 47 -12.53 14.03 20.31
CA TRP A 47 -13.33 12.82 20.24
C TRP A 47 -14.76 13.10 20.70
N ASP A 48 -15.75 12.69 19.92
CA ASP A 48 -17.15 12.68 20.35
C ASP A 48 -17.32 11.61 21.43
N LYS A 49 -17.39 12.02 22.70
CA LYS A 49 -17.49 11.12 23.85
C LYS A 49 -18.82 10.36 23.96
N LYS A 50 -19.84 10.70 23.15
CA LYS A 50 -21.06 9.90 23.06
C LYS A 50 -20.89 8.73 22.10
N LYS A 51 -20.22 8.96 20.97
CA LYS A 51 -19.95 7.92 19.96
C LYS A 51 -18.75 7.04 20.33
N PHE A 52 -17.73 7.64 20.94
CA PHE A 52 -16.44 7.04 21.32
C PHE A 52 -16.10 7.45 22.77
N PRO A 53 -16.76 6.82 23.77
CA PRO A 53 -16.61 7.20 25.17
C PRO A 53 -15.18 6.98 25.69
N ASP A 54 -14.52 5.92 25.26
CA ASP A 54 -13.13 5.58 25.64
C ASP A 54 -12.31 5.15 24.43
N PRO A 55 -11.84 6.11 23.61
CA PRO A 55 -11.11 5.80 22.37
C PRO A 55 -9.79 5.07 22.64
N LYS A 56 -9.15 5.32 23.78
CA LYS A 56 -7.92 4.64 24.18
C LYS A 56 -8.17 3.16 24.40
N LYS A 57 -9.23 2.83 25.15
CA LYS A 57 -9.63 1.43 25.36
C LYS A 57 -10.01 0.75 24.04
N MET A 58 -10.83 1.39 23.20
CA MET A 58 -11.20 0.84 21.89
C MET A 58 -9.97 0.54 21.03
N ILE A 59 -9.02 1.47 20.93
CA ILE A 59 -7.83 1.30 20.10
C ILE A 59 -6.91 0.21 20.65
N ASN A 60 -6.78 0.09 21.98
CA ASN A 60 -6.03 -1.00 22.59
C ASN A 60 -6.64 -2.37 22.26
N GLU A 61 -7.96 -2.53 22.41
CA GLU A 61 -8.66 -3.76 22.06
C GLU A 61 -8.53 -4.10 20.57
N LEU A 62 -8.64 -3.10 19.68
CA LEU A 62 -8.38 -3.30 18.24
C LEU A 62 -6.93 -3.75 17.98
N ASN A 63 -5.96 -3.20 18.71
CA ASN A 63 -4.56 -3.57 18.57
C ASN A 63 -4.27 -5.00 19.06
N GLU A 64 -4.94 -5.46 20.11
CA GLU A 64 -4.88 -6.87 20.56
C GLU A 64 -5.38 -7.83 19.47
N ASP A 65 -6.37 -7.42 18.69
CA ASP A 65 -6.86 -8.14 17.50
C ASP A 65 -6.01 -7.88 16.24
N GLY A 66 -4.87 -7.18 16.36
CA GLY A 66 -3.94 -6.93 15.27
C GLY A 66 -4.27 -5.73 14.37
N PHE A 67 -5.35 -4.97 14.66
CA PHE A 67 -5.74 -3.81 13.87
C PHE A 67 -5.03 -2.53 14.30
N LYS A 68 -4.54 -1.77 13.32
CA LYS A 68 -3.95 -0.44 13.47
C LYS A 68 -5.01 0.60 13.17
N THR A 69 -5.28 1.48 14.13
CA THR A 69 -6.31 2.51 13.97
C THR A 69 -5.72 3.73 13.27
N VAL A 70 -6.36 4.15 12.16
CA VAL A 70 -6.02 5.36 11.41
C VAL A 70 -7.08 6.42 11.67
N VAL A 71 -6.67 7.63 12.03
CA VAL A 71 -7.60 8.75 12.29
C VAL A 71 -7.43 9.85 11.26
N MET A 72 -8.55 10.40 10.78
CA MET A 72 -8.52 11.52 9.83
C MET A 72 -8.37 12.88 10.52
N ILE A 73 -7.61 13.79 9.92
CA ILE A 73 -7.43 15.18 10.33
C ILE A 73 -7.37 16.09 9.09
N ASP A 74 -8.24 17.08 9.04
CA ASP A 74 -8.36 18.07 7.95
C ASP A 74 -7.63 19.39 8.28
N PRO A 75 -7.32 20.23 7.27
CA PRO A 75 -6.70 21.54 7.49
C PRO A 75 -7.68 22.61 8.00
N GLY A 76 -8.99 22.39 7.86
CA GLY A 76 -10.02 23.38 8.20
C GLY A 76 -10.30 23.38 9.69
N ILE A 77 -9.91 24.43 10.41
CA ILE A 77 -10.15 24.56 11.85
C ILE A 77 -11.45 25.31 12.07
N LYS A 78 -12.43 24.63 12.67
CA LYS A 78 -13.76 25.17 13.01
C LYS A 78 -13.62 26.50 13.74
N VAL A 79 -14.36 27.51 13.27
CA VAL A 79 -14.52 28.77 13.98
C VAL A 79 -15.42 28.54 15.19
N ASP A 80 -14.79 28.41 16.34
CA ASP A 80 -15.46 28.18 17.61
C ASP A 80 -14.62 28.78 18.74
N ARG A 81 -15.23 29.71 19.49
CA ARG A 81 -14.54 30.45 20.55
C ARG A 81 -14.22 29.59 21.76
N ASP A 82 -14.84 28.43 21.93
CA ASP A 82 -14.59 27.50 23.03
C ASP A 82 -13.64 26.35 22.63
N TYR A 83 -13.23 26.31 21.36
CA TYR A 83 -12.33 25.28 20.82
C TYR A 83 -10.87 25.69 20.96
N TRP A 84 -10.12 24.96 21.77
CA TRP A 84 -8.75 25.31 22.16
C TRP A 84 -7.76 25.44 20.99
N VAL A 85 -7.83 24.58 19.97
CA VAL A 85 -6.95 24.69 18.78
C VAL A 85 -7.21 25.99 18.03
N TYR A 86 -8.49 26.38 17.90
CA TYR A 86 -8.87 27.64 17.29
C TYR A 86 -8.38 28.83 18.13
N GLN A 87 -8.57 28.79 19.45
CA GLN A 87 -8.07 29.83 20.36
C GLN A 87 -6.55 30.02 20.26
N GLU A 88 -5.79 28.93 20.24
CA GLU A 88 -4.33 28.97 20.08
C GLU A 88 -3.91 29.56 18.74
N ALA A 89 -4.54 29.13 17.64
CA ALA A 89 -4.22 29.60 16.31
C ALA A 89 -4.54 31.10 16.12
N ILE A 90 -5.66 31.58 16.69
CA ILE A 90 -5.98 33.02 16.73
C ILE A 90 -4.96 33.79 17.56
N LYS A 91 -4.68 33.33 18.79
CA LYS A 91 -3.79 34.03 19.73
C LYS A 91 -2.38 34.22 19.16
N ASN A 92 -1.89 33.25 18.39
CA ASN A 92 -0.54 33.25 17.85
C ASN A 92 -0.45 33.67 16.37
N ASP A 93 -1.56 34.12 15.77
CA ASP A 93 -1.62 34.57 14.37
C ASP A 93 -1.19 33.49 13.34
N TYR A 94 -1.66 32.25 13.53
CA TYR A 94 -1.26 31.10 12.72
C TYR A 94 -2.13 30.85 11.48
N PHE A 95 -3.25 31.55 11.34
CA PHE A 95 -4.13 31.40 10.20
C PHE A 95 -3.68 32.22 9.00
N CYS A 96 -3.92 31.67 7.80
CA CYS A 96 -3.80 32.41 6.54
C CYS A 96 -4.72 33.64 6.57
N LYS A 97 -4.33 34.70 5.86
CA LYS A 97 -5.10 35.95 5.72
C LYS A 97 -5.42 36.25 4.26
N ARG A 98 -6.45 37.05 4.02
CA ARG A 98 -6.81 37.60 2.71
C ARG A 98 -5.87 38.76 2.35
N GLY A 99 -5.85 39.16 1.08
CA GLY A 99 -4.95 40.20 0.60
C GLY A 99 -5.18 41.58 1.25
N ASP A 100 -6.39 41.81 1.75
CA ASP A 100 -6.88 43.01 2.44
C ASP A 100 -6.76 42.94 3.97
N GLY A 101 -6.28 41.82 4.53
CA GLY A 101 -5.96 41.68 5.96
C GLY A 101 -6.83 40.73 6.81
N PRO A 102 -8.15 40.56 6.58
CA PRO A 102 -8.97 39.59 7.32
C PRO A 102 -8.46 38.16 7.25
N LEU A 103 -8.88 37.30 8.18
CA LEU A 103 -8.56 35.87 8.12
C LEU A 103 -9.12 35.23 6.84
N MET A 104 -8.36 34.30 6.26
CA MET A 104 -8.87 33.42 5.23
C MET A 104 -9.86 32.45 5.85
N SER A 105 -11.12 32.60 5.45
CA SER A 105 -12.28 31.91 5.96
C SER A 105 -12.95 31.12 4.83
N GLY A 106 -13.41 29.91 5.11
CA GLY A 106 -14.12 29.07 4.15
C GLY A 106 -14.96 28.00 4.85
N LYS A 107 -16.00 27.50 4.19
CA LYS A 107 -16.81 26.42 4.75
C LYS A 107 -16.23 25.06 4.39
N VAL A 108 -16.26 24.12 5.33
CA VAL A 108 -15.94 22.69 5.14
C VAL A 108 -16.91 21.88 6.03
N TRP A 109 -16.57 20.66 6.44
CA TRP A 109 -17.40 19.77 7.26
C TRP A 109 -17.92 20.39 8.56
N PRO A 110 -17.11 21.07 9.41
CA PRO A 110 -17.63 21.71 10.63
C PRO A 110 -18.42 23.01 10.38
N GLY A 111 -18.67 23.38 9.12
CA GLY A 111 -19.18 24.70 8.74
C GLY A 111 -18.03 25.69 8.55
N GLN A 112 -18.15 26.89 9.14
CA GLN A 112 -17.17 27.95 8.98
C GLN A 112 -15.81 27.57 9.60
N CYS A 113 -14.74 27.67 8.80
CA CYS A 113 -13.36 27.35 9.18
C CYS A 113 -12.40 28.51 8.91
N ASN A 114 -11.27 28.49 9.60
CA ASN A 114 -10.03 29.15 9.23
C ASN A 114 -8.92 28.13 8.96
N PHE A 115 -7.92 28.52 8.16
CA PHE A 115 -6.92 27.60 7.60
C PHE A 115 -5.52 27.97 8.09
N PRO A 116 -4.82 27.10 8.83
CA PRO A 116 -3.45 27.36 9.27
C PRO A 116 -2.52 27.57 8.09
N ASP A 117 -1.57 28.49 8.21
CA ASP A 117 -0.56 28.69 7.17
C ASP A 117 0.58 27.69 7.31
N TYR A 118 0.41 26.47 6.78
CA TYR A 118 1.44 25.43 6.84
C TYR A 118 2.74 25.81 6.12
N THR A 119 2.73 26.85 5.31
CA THR A 119 3.96 27.36 4.69
C THR A 119 4.87 28.10 5.68
N ASN A 120 4.35 28.45 6.86
CA ASN A 120 5.09 29.03 7.97
C ASN A 120 5.73 27.91 8.85
N PRO A 121 7.05 27.90 9.06
CA PRO A 121 7.72 26.92 9.92
C PRO A 121 7.16 26.85 11.34
N LYS A 122 6.76 27.97 11.93
CA LYS A 122 6.20 28.01 13.30
C LYS A 122 4.85 27.32 13.37
N VAL A 123 4.03 27.47 12.33
CA VAL A 123 2.73 26.80 12.22
C VAL A 123 2.94 25.29 12.05
N ARG A 124 3.93 24.86 11.27
CA ARG A 124 4.27 23.44 11.16
C ARG A 124 4.72 22.84 12.48
N GLU A 125 5.56 23.54 13.25
CA GLU A 125 5.99 23.08 14.58
C GLU A 125 4.81 22.99 15.56
N TRP A 126 3.94 24.00 15.59
CA TRP A 126 2.71 23.98 16.38
C TRP A 126 1.82 22.81 16.00
N TRP A 127 1.52 22.66 14.70
CA TRP A 127 0.68 21.58 14.18
C TRP A 127 1.25 20.20 14.53
N ALA A 128 2.57 20.02 14.38
CA ALA A 128 3.26 18.81 14.78
C ALA A 128 3.02 18.49 16.26
N GLY A 129 2.99 19.49 17.13
CA GLY A 129 2.76 19.35 18.57
C GLY A 129 1.34 18.86 18.95
N LEU A 130 0.33 19.15 18.13
CA LEU A 130 -1.07 18.79 18.40
C LEU A 130 -1.31 17.27 18.38
N TYR A 131 -0.42 16.51 17.73
CA TYR A 131 -0.55 15.05 17.62
C TYR A 131 -0.22 14.27 18.90
N LYS A 132 0.26 14.94 19.97
CA LYS A 132 0.67 14.27 21.21
C LYS A 132 -0.40 13.36 21.77
N GLU A 133 -1.61 13.89 21.98
CA GLU A 133 -2.71 13.15 22.59
C GLU A 133 -3.09 11.95 21.70
N LEU A 134 -3.37 12.19 20.42
CA LEU A 134 -3.79 11.14 19.47
C LEU A 134 -2.79 10.00 19.38
N MET A 135 -1.50 10.30 19.24
CA MET A 135 -0.48 9.29 18.95
C MET A 135 0.08 8.61 20.20
N SER A 136 0.38 9.39 21.26
CA SER A 136 1.09 8.86 22.44
C SER A 136 0.17 8.54 23.63
N GLU A 137 -0.96 9.24 23.77
CA GLU A 137 -1.84 9.09 24.93
C GLU A 137 -3.03 8.17 24.64
N VAL A 138 -3.67 8.35 23.47
CA VAL A 138 -4.79 7.54 22.98
C VAL A 138 -4.31 6.31 22.20
N GLY A 139 -3.20 6.41 21.47
CA GLY A 139 -2.55 5.26 20.81
C GLY A 139 -2.98 5.01 19.36
N ALA A 140 -3.46 6.03 18.64
CA ALA A 140 -3.64 5.94 17.19
C ALA A 140 -2.32 5.56 16.50
N HIS A 141 -2.39 4.84 15.38
CA HIS A 141 -1.20 4.31 14.71
C HIS A 141 -0.77 5.11 13.49
N ALA A 142 -1.72 5.79 12.85
CA ALA A 142 -1.49 6.55 11.64
C ALA A 142 -2.48 7.70 11.50
N VAL A 143 -2.13 8.66 10.65
CA VAL A 143 -2.95 9.84 10.38
C VAL A 143 -3.28 9.92 8.90
N TRP A 144 -4.54 10.20 8.61
CA TRP A 144 -5.01 10.52 7.27
C TRP A 144 -5.26 12.03 7.18
N ASN A 145 -4.49 12.73 6.35
CA ASN A 145 -4.78 14.12 5.98
C ASN A 145 -5.63 14.15 4.72
N ASP A 146 -6.85 14.64 4.87
CA ASP A 146 -7.75 14.89 3.76
C ASP A 146 -8.02 16.39 3.60
N MET A 147 -8.72 16.77 2.54
CA MET A 147 -9.20 18.14 2.32
C MET A 147 -8.08 19.19 2.23
N ASN A 148 -6.84 18.77 1.96
CA ASN A 148 -5.62 19.56 2.14
C ASN A 148 -5.12 20.29 0.89
N GLU A 149 -5.94 20.42 -0.15
CA GLU A 149 -5.62 21.23 -1.33
C GLU A 149 -5.31 22.73 -1.04
N PRO A 150 -5.97 23.47 -0.13
CA PRO A 150 -7.09 23.12 0.76
C PRO A 150 -8.44 23.15 0.05
N ALA A 151 -9.31 22.20 0.41
CA ALA A 151 -10.70 22.22 -0.03
C ALA A 151 -11.49 23.32 0.69
N VAL A 152 -12.21 24.13 -0.09
CA VAL A 152 -13.16 25.12 0.43
C VAL A 152 -14.50 24.87 -0.24
N MET A 153 -15.50 24.52 0.56
CA MET A 153 -16.86 24.29 0.08
C MET A 153 -17.55 25.62 -0.25
N GLU A 154 -18.61 25.54 -1.05
CA GLU A 154 -19.45 26.69 -1.43
C GLU A 154 -18.73 27.85 -2.15
N VAL A 155 -17.52 27.63 -2.69
CA VAL A 155 -16.86 28.57 -3.62
C VAL A 155 -16.67 27.92 -5.01
N PRO A 156 -16.70 28.70 -6.12
CA PRO A 156 -16.59 28.14 -7.47
C PRO A 156 -15.32 27.33 -7.73
N THR A 157 -14.20 27.78 -7.18
CA THR A 157 -12.88 27.15 -7.37
C THR A 157 -12.65 25.93 -6.48
N LYS A 158 -13.55 25.66 -5.53
CA LYS A 158 -13.42 24.61 -4.49
C LYS A 158 -12.13 24.67 -3.66
N THR A 159 -11.45 25.81 -3.64
CA THR A 159 -10.19 26.02 -2.91
C THR A 159 -10.05 27.48 -2.46
N ALA A 160 -9.00 27.78 -1.68
CA ALA A 160 -8.75 29.11 -1.16
C ALA A 160 -8.56 30.14 -2.28
N PRO A 161 -9.05 31.40 -2.12
CA PRO A 161 -8.92 32.37 -3.20
C PRO A 161 -7.47 32.83 -3.37
N LEU A 162 -7.14 33.22 -4.60
CA LEU A 162 -5.77 33.38 -5.07
C LEU A 162 -4.95 34.48 -4.38
N ASP A 163 -5.61 35.46 -3.78
CA ASP A 163 -5.03 36.56 -3.00
C ASP A 163 -4.78 36.22 -1.53
N THR A 164 -5.15 35.02 -1.06
CA THR A 164 -4.77 34.53 0.28
C THR A 164 -3.25 34.61 0.45
N ARG A 165 -2.79 35.05 1.61
CA ARG A 165 -1.38 35.33 1.93
C ARG A 165 -0.78 34.20 2.75
N HIS A 166 0.46 33.90 2.41
CA HIS A 166 1.29 32.84 2.99
C HIS A 166 2.66 33.40 3.35
N ASP A 167 3.23 32.91 4.45
CA ASP A 167 4.59 33.18 4.92
C ASP A 167 5.64 32.62 3.95
N PHE A 168 5.43 31.38 3.49
CA PHE A 168 6.28 30.68 2.52
C PHE A 168 7.75 30.63 2.95
N ASP A 169 7.99 30.09 4.16
CA ASP A 169 9.31 30.00 4.80
C ASP A 169 10.04 31.36 4.85
N GLY A 170 9.32 32.41 5.26
CA GLY A 170 9.83 33.77 5.35
C GLY A 170 9.96 34.51 4.01
N HIS A 171 9.38 33.98 2.92
CA HIS A 171 9.31 34.62 1.61
C HIS A 171 7.86 34.90 1.17
N PRO A 172 7.19 35.88 1.80
CA PRO A 172 5.74 36.03 1.70
C PRO A 172 5.22 36.04 0.27
N CYS A 173 4.14 35.30 0.04
CA CYS A 173 3.54 35.20 -1.27
C CYS A 173 2.01 35.07 -1.21
N SER A 174 1.38 35.14 -2.38
CA SER A 174 -0.03 34.82 -2.53
C SER A 174 -0.24 33.33 -2.76
N HIS A 175 -1.47 32.86 -2.54
CA HIS A 175 -1.89 31.49 -2.80
C HIS A 175 -1.62 31.05 -4.24
N ARG A 176 -1.61 31.97 -5.23
CA ARG A 176 -1.15 31.67 -6.60
C ARG A 176 0.20 30.95 -6.67
N LYS A 177 1.14 31.28 -5.78
CA LYS A 177 2.48 30.66 -5.70
C LYS A 177 2.50 29.47 -4.75
N ALA A 178 1.76 29.55 -3.64
CA ALA A 178 1.79 28.55 -2.57
C ALA A 178 0.81 27.38 -2.73
N HIS A 179 -0.18 27.47 -3.64
CA HIS A 179 -1.32 26.54 -3.72
C HIS A 179 -0.88 25.07 -3.69
N ASN A 180 -0.06 24.64 -4.65
CA ASN A 180 0.31 23.23 -4.76
C ASN A 180 1.19 22.72 -3.61
N ILE A 181 1.92 23.59 -2.90
CA ILE A 181 2.76 23.15 -1.76
C ILE A 181 2.02 23.21 -0.43
N TYR A 182 0.86 23.87 -0.35
CA TYR A 182 0.10 24.00 0.90
C TYR A 182 -0.20 22.64 1.53
N GLY A 183 -0.80 21.72 0.76
CA GLY A 183 -1.11 20.37 1.23
C GLY A 183 0.14 19.57 1.62
N MET A 184 1.20 19.65 0.80
CA MET A 184 2.48 19.00 1.13
C MET A 184 3.06 19.52 2.46
N GLN A 185 2.93 20.80 2.77
CA GLN A 185 3.46 21.37 4.01
C GLN A 185 2.63 20.95 5.24
N MET A 186 1.30 20.79 5.10
CA MET A 186 0.48 20.16 6.14
C MET A 186 0.97 18.74 6.42
N VAL A 187 1.16 17.94 5.36
CA VAL A 187 1.61 16.55 5.46
C VAL A 187 2.98 16.45 6.10
N ARG A 188 3.91 17.35 5.74
CA ARG A 188 5.22 17.44 6.39
C ARG A 188 5.08 17.67 7.90
N ALA A 189 4.25 18.64 8.30
CA ALA A 189 4.01 18.94 9.71
C ALA A 189 3.39 17.75 10.45
N THR A 190 2.41 17.09 9.84
CA THR A 190 1.79 15.86 10.35
C THR A 190 2.83 14.74 10.51
N TYR A 191 3.65 14.48 9.51
CA TYR A 191 4.70 13.46 9.55
C TYR A 191 5.71 13.75 10.67
N GLU A 192 6.17 15.00 10.81
CA GLU A 192 7.10 15.42 11.85
C GLU A 192 6.48 15.24 13.25
N GLY A 193 5.20 15.60 13.41
CA GLY A 193 4.44 15.40 14.65
C GLY A 193 4.24 13.93 15.01
N VAL A 194 3.73 13.13 14.07
CA VAL A 194 3.54 11.68 14.26
C VAL A 194 4.88 11.03 14.62
N LYS A 195 5.93 11.28 13.83
CA LYS A 195 7.27 10.73 14.09
C LYS A 195 7.76 11.08 15.49
N LYS A 196 7.58 12.32 15.94
CA LYS A 196 8.00 12.78 17.28
C LYS A 196 7.34 11.97 18.39
N TYR A 197 6.06 11.64 18.26
CA TYR A 197 5.27 11.00 19.32
C TYR A 197 5.21 9.48 19.24
N VAL A 198 5.63 8.87 18.13
CA VAL A 198 5.71 7.39 18.00
C VAL A 198 7.14 6.86 17.97
N TYR A 199 8.17 7.73 17.97
CA TYR A 199 9.57 7.32 17.98
C TYR A 199 9.84 6.30 19.11
N PRO A 200 10.54 5.18 18.83
CA PRO A 200 11.35 4.90 17.64
C PRO A 200 10.61 4.32 16.42
N LYS A 201 9.28 4.21 16.41
CA LYS A 201 8.53 3.65 15.27
C LYS A 201 8.55 4.57 14.03
N ARG A 202 8.32 3.98 12.85
CA ARG A 202 8.17 4.71 11.59
C ARG A 202 6.75 5.29 11.49
N PRO A 203 6.60 6.58 11.16
CA PRO A 203 5.28 7.19 11.00
C PRO A 203 4.59 6.66 9.74
N PHE A 204 3.26 6.56 9.77
CA PHE A 204 2.44 6.35 8.59
C PHE A 204 1.44 7.49 8.46
N VAL A 205 1.53 8.21 7.34
CA VAL A 205 0.66 9.35 7.00
C VAL A 205 0.12 9.14 5.59
N ILE A 206 -1.15 9.46 5.40
CA ILE A 206 -1.84 9.36 4.11
C ILE A 206 -2.28 10.76 3.72
N THR A 207 -2.17 11.13 2.45
CA THR A 207 -2.57 12.46 1.97
C THR A 207 -3.34 12.44 0.66
N ARG A 208 -4.29 13.38 0.51
CA ARG A 208 -4.94 13.65 -0.78
C ARG A 208 -4.09 14.54 -1.66
N ALA A 209 -3.85 15.77 -1.22
CA ALA A 209 -3.03 16.72 -1.95
C ALA A 209 -1.54 16.41 -1.80
N ALA A 210 -0.80 16.53 -2.90
CA ALA A 210 0.63 16.25 -2.96
C ALA A 210 1.34 17.15 -3.97
N TYR A 211 2.66 17.29 -3.80
CA TYR A 211 3.57 17.93 -4.74
C TYR A 211 4.88 17.15 -4.82
N SER A 212 5.80 17.57 -5.69
CA SER A 212 7.12 16.96 -5.79
C SER A 212 7.84 16.98 -4.43
N GLY A 213 8.12 15.80 -3.87
CA GLY A 213 8.75 15.63 -2.57
C GLY A 213 7.84 15.07 -1.49
N THR A 214 6.52 14.99 -1.71
CA THR A 214 5.57 14.39 -0.75
C THR A 214 5.89 12.93 -0.43
N GLN A 215 6.55 12.20 -1.33
CA GLN A 215 6.93 10.79 -1.13
C GLN A 215 7.83 10.53 0.09
N ARG A 216 8.48 11.57 0.62
CA ARG A 216 9.28 11.49 1.85
C ARG A 216 8.43 11.38 3.13
N PHE A 217 7.16 11.78 3.05
CA PHE A 217 6.33 12.05 4.22
C PHE A 217 5.05 11.21 4.27
N ALA A 218 4.51 10.77 3.14
CA ALA A 218 3.21 10.10 3.14
C ALA A 218 3.04 9.11 1.97
N SER A 219 2.06 8.23 2.12
CA SER A 219 1.37 7.61 0.99
C SER A 219 0.27 8.52 0.46
N THR A 220 -0.29 8.20 -0.70
CA THR A 220 -1.44 8.92 -1.26
C THR A 220 -2.45 7.95 -1.88
N TRP A 221 -3.63 8.46 -2.25
CA TRP A 221 -4.62 7.73 -3.04
C TRP A 221 -5.23 8.67 -4.07
N THR A 222 -5.92 8.12 -5.06
CA THR A 222 -6.46 8.87 -6.20
C THR A 222 -7.72 9.70 -5.91
N GLY A 223 -8.08 9.89 -4.64
CA GLY A 223 -9.26 10.66 -4.22
C GLY A 223 -10.59 9.94 -4.45
N ASP A 224 -11.66 10.73 -4.37
CA ASP A 224 -13.06 10.30 -4.47
C ASP A 224 -13.39 9.81 -5.89
N ASN A 225 -13.16 8.52 -6.14
CA ASN A 225 -13.52 7.84 -7.37
C ASN A 225 -14.98 7.32 -7.32
N VAL A 226 -15.49 6.82 -8.45
CA VAL A 226 -16.87 6.34 -8.59
C VAL A 226 -16.87 4.82 -8.76
N ALA A 227 -17.87 4.12 -8.26
CA ALA A 227 -18.02 2.68 -8.36
C ALA A 227 -18.44 2.19 -9.77
N THR A 228 -17.59 2.45 -10.77
CA THR A 228 -17.82 2.09 -12.19
C THR A 228 -16.62 1.36 -12.82
N TRP A 229 -16.84 0.69 -13.95
CA TRP A 229 -15.78 -0.01 -14.68
C TRP A 229 -14.76 0.96 -15.30
N GLU A 230 -15.21 2.14 -15.72
CA GLU A 230 -14.37 3.23 -16.20
C GLU A 230 -13.42 3.72 -15.10
N HIS A 231 -13.91 3.78 -13.86
CA HIS A 231 -13.06 4.14 -12.72
C HIS A 231 -12.17 3.00 -12.23
N LEU A 232 -12.55 1.74 -12.44
CA LEU A 232 -11.63 0.61 -12.28
C LEU A 232 -10.44 0.73 -13.27
N TRP A 233 -10.73 1.05 -14.54
CA TRP A 233 -9.69 1.30 -15.54
C TRP A 233 -8.82 2.51 -15.17
N ILE A 234 -9.43 3.66 -14.83
CA ILE A 234 -8.65 4.86 -14.50
C ILE A 234 -7.79 4.67 -13.24
N ALA A 235 -8.26 3.88 -12.27
CA ALA A 235 -7.49 3.55 -11.07
C ALA A 235 -6.17 2.85 -11.42
N ASN A 236 -6.20 1.89 -12.35
CA ASN A 236 -4.99 1.22 -12.86
C ASN A 236 -4.03 2.22 -13.51
N VAL A 237 -4.55 3.06 -14.41
CA VAL A 237 -3.75 4.02 -15.17
C VAL A 237 -3.15 5.11 -14.28
N GLN A 238 -3.92 5.65 -13.32
CA GLN A 238 -3.45 6.68 -12.40
C GLN A 238 -2.36 6.16 -11.47
N VAL A 239 -2.52 4.96 -10.92
CA VAL A 239 -1.50 4.35 -10.05
C VAL A 239 -0.18 4.15 -10.79
N GLN A 240 -0.23 3.64 -12.02
CA GLN A 240 0.94 3.50 -12.88
C GLN A 240 1.65 4.86 -13.12
N ARG A 241 0.90 5.91 -13.43
CA ARG A 241 1.45 7.26 -13.66
C ARG A 241 2.03 7.89 -12.39
N MET A 242 1.39 7.68 -11.25
CA MET A 242 1.89 8.16 -9.96
C MET A 242 3.21 7.46 -9.57
N CYS A 243 3.31 6.15 -9.81
CA CYS A 243 4.56 5.41 -9.61
C CYS A 243 5.69 5.94 -10.49
N MET A 244 5.42 6.18 -11.78
CA MET A 244 6.36 6.80 -12.72
C MET A 244 6.78 8.21 -12.34
N SER A 245 5.93 8.95 -11.63
CA SER A 245 6.20 10.33 -11.18
C SER A 245 7.01 10.39 -9.88
N GLY A 246 7.45 9.25 -9.35
CA GLY A 246 8.23 9.16 -8.11
C GLY A 246 7.39 9.12 -6.83
N MET A 247 6.08 8.90 -6.94
CA MET A 247 5.16 8.72 -5.79
C MET A 247 4.57 7.31 -5.84
N SER A 248 5.39 6.29 -5.59
CA SER A 248 4.99 4.89 -5.73
C SER A 248 4.14 4.36 -4.57
N PHE A 249 4.14 4.99 -3.39
CA PHE A 249 3.26 4.57 -2.30
C PHE A 249 1.84 5.13 -2.51
N VAL A 250 1.16 4.60 -3.51
CA VAL A 250 -0.12 5.08 -4.02
C VAL A 250 -1.12 3.94 -4.20
N GLY A 251 -2.41 4.29 -4.17
CA GLY A 251 -3.50 3.35 -4.39
C GLY A 251 -4.78 4.06 -4.81
N THR A 252 -5.87 3.31 -4.83
CA THR A 252 -7.22 3.76 -5.15
C THR A 252 -8.14 3.34 -4.02
N ASP A 253 -9.29 3.99 -3.89
CA ASP A 253 -10.38 3.46 -3.09
C ASP A 253 -11.00 2.28 -3.84
N ILE A 254 -10.73 1.08 -3.31
CA ILE A 254 -11.17 -0.18 -3.92
C ILE A 254 -12.68 -0.30 -3.75
N GLY A 255 -13.39 -0.52 -4.85
CA GLY A 255 -14.85 -0.58 -4.91
C GLY A 255 -15.51 0.74 -5.32
N GLY A 256 -14.78 1.86 -5.25
CA GLY A 256 -15.30 3.20 -5.56
C GLY A 256 -15.86 3.92 -4.33
N PHE A 257 -15.50 5.19 -4.17
CA PHE A 257 -15.95 6.04 -3.07
C PHE A 257 -17.42 6.44 -3.24
N ALA A 258 -17.74 7.02 -4.39
CA ALA A 258 -19.09 7.39 -4.79
C ALA A 258 -19.81 6.19 -5.44
N GLU A 259 -21.14 6.17 -5.32
CA GLU A 259 -22.01 5.08 -5.79
C GLU A 259 -21.71 3.72 -5.11
N GLN A 260 -22.35 2.65 -5.59
CA GLN A 260 -22.19 1.30 -5.03
C GLN A 260 -21.86 0.29 -6.13
N PRO A 261 -20.74 -0.46 -6.03
CA PRO A 261 -20.41 -1.48 -7.01
C PRO A 261 -21.33 -2.68 -6.85
N ASN A 262 -21.53 -3.44 -7.93
CA ASN A 262 -22.04 -4.80 -7.82
C ASN A 262 -20.90 -5.77 -7.38
N GLY A 263 -21.26 -7.01 -7.06
CA GLY A 263 -20.28 -8.00 -6.58
C GLY A 263 -19.15 -8.29 -7.58
N GLU A 264 -19.46 -8.28 -8.88
CA GLU A 264 -18.46 -8.52 -9.93
C GLU A 264 -17.42 -7.39 -9.98
N LEU A 265 -17.88 -6.15 -10.05
CA LEU A 265 -17.01 -4.97 -10.08
C LEU A 265 -16.15 -4.91 -8.81
N PHE A 266 -16.72 -5.16 -7.64
CA PHE A 266 -15.96 -5.18 -6.39
C PHE A 266 -14.89 -6.28 -6.38
N ALA A 267 -15.22 -7.49 -6.85
CA ALA A 267 -14.25 -8.57 -6.97
C ALA A 267 -13.10 -8.24 -7.94
N ARG A 268 -13.40 -7.68 -9.12
CA ARG A 268 -12.38 -7.22 -10.09
C ARG A 268 -11.54 -6.07 -9.54
N TRP A 269 -12.13 -5.19 -8.74
CA TRP A 269 -11.38 -4.11 -8.09
C TRP A 269 -10.44 -4.63 -7.01
N ILE A 270 -10.85 -5.62 -6.21
CA ILE A 270 -9.95 -6.29 -5.27
C ILE A 270 -8.79 -6.96 -6.02
N GLN A 271 -9.07 -7.67 -7.13
CA GLN A 271 -8.05 -8.31 -7.96
C GLN A 271 -6.98 -7.33 -8.45
N LEU A 272 -7.37 -6.12 -8.86
CA LEU A 272 -6.42 -5.05 -9.19
C LEU A 272 -5.75 -4.48 -7.93
N GLY A 273 -6.55 -4.09 -6.95
CA GLY A 273 -6.16 -3.28 -5.81
C GLY A 273 -5.17 -3.97 -4.86
N ILE A 274 -5.12 -5.30 -4.85
CA ILE A 274 -4.10 -6.05 -4.10
C ILE A 274 -2.68 -5.83 -4.65
N PHE A 275 -2.52 -5.39 -5.90
CA PHE A 275 -1.23 -5.04 -6.48
C PHE A 275 -0.85 -3.58 -6.25
N HIS A 276 -1.81 -2.71 -5.89
CA HIS A 276 -1.49 -1.33 -5.55
C HIS A 276 -0.62 -1.26 -4.27
N PRO A 277 0.44 -0.43 -4.24
CA PRO A 277 1.27 -0.26 -3.05
C PRO A 277 0.48 0.16 -1.79
N PHE A 278 -0.47 1.08 -1.94
CA PHE A 278 -1.49 1.38 -0.92
C PHE A 278 -2.79 0.63 -1.26
N CYS A 279 -3.29 -0.19 -0.33
CA CYS A 279 -4.40 -1.12 -0.55
C CYS A 279 -5.51 -0.88 0.47
N ARG A 280 -6.52 -0.07 0.10
CA ARG A 280 -7.62 0.35 0.96
C ARG A 280 -8.96 0.21 0.26
N VAL A 281 -9.93 -0.41 0.93
CA VAL A 281 -11.36 -0.23 0.60
C VAL A 281 -11.85 1.00 1.34
N HIS A 282 -12.55 1.87 0.63
CA HIS A 282 -13.19 3.06 1.20
C HIS A 282 -14.41 3.42 0.37
N SER A 283 -15.49 3.81 1.04
CA SER A 283 -16.75 4.22 0.43
C SER A 283 -17.36 5.38 1.20
N SER A 284 -18.19 6.17 0.53
CA SER A 284 -19.06 7.15 1.17
C SER A 284 -20.07 6.48 2.11
N GLY A 285 -20.54 7.23 3.11
CA GLY A 285 -21.59 6.79 4.04
C GLY A 285 -22.98 6.80 3.46
N ASP A 286 -23.16 7.60 2.41
CA ASP A 286 -24.41 7.71 1.67
C ASP A 286 -24.64 6.53 0.72
N HIS A 287 -23.66 5.64 0.61
CA HIS A 287 -23.66 4.49 -0.29
C HIS A 287 -23.48 3.20 0.51
N GLY A 288 -23.97 2.09 -0.05
CA GLY A 288 -24.10 0.81 0.64
C GLY A 288 -22.82 0.27 1.28
N ASP A 289 -22.95 -0.83 2.01
CA ASP A 289 -21.82 -1.49 2.65
C ASP A 289 -20.90 -2.13 1.59
N GLN A 290 -19.58 -1.96 1.75
CA GLN A 290 -18.54 -2.48 0.84
C GLN A 290 -17.43 -3.24 1.58
N GLU A 291 -17.68 -3.69 2.82
CA GLU A 291 -16.79 -4.66 3.44
C GLU A 291 -16.71 -5.95 2.59
N PRO A 292 -15.63 -6.74 2.69
CA PRO A 292 -15.43 -7.94 1.87
C PRO A 292 -16.57 -8.97 1.84
N TRP A 293 -17.50 -8.90 2.79
CA TRP A 293 -18.64 -9.80 2.95
C TRP A 293 -20.00 -9.16 2.62
N SER A 294 -20.01 -7.97 2.01
CA SER A 294 -21.24 -7.22 1.74
C SER A 294 -22.01 -7.73 0.52
N PHE A 295 -21.39 -8.64 -0.24
CA PHE A 295 -21.98 -9.33 -1.39
C PHE A 295 -22.30 -10.79 -1.03
N ASP A 296 -22.50 -11.64 -2.04
CA ASP A 296 -22.72 -13.06 -1.82
C ASP A 296 -21.45 -13.81 -1.34
N LYS A 297 -21.64 -15.09 -1.00
CA LYS A 297 -20.57 -15.96 -0.49
C LYS A 297 -19.49 -16.25 -1.54
N GLU A 298 -19.85 -16.30 -2.83
CA GLU A 298 -18.90 -16.53 -3.91
C GLU A 298 -17.93 -15.36 -4.02
N VAL A 299 -18.45 -14.14 -4.12
CA VAL A 299 -17.67 -12.90 -4.12
C VAL A 299 -16.83 -12.79 -2.85
N THR A 300 -17.40 -13.08 -1.67
CA THR A 300 -16.64 -13.07 -0.40
C THR A 300 -15.42 -14.01 -0.45
N ASN A 301 -15.57 -15.20 -1.05
CA ASN A 301 -14.47 -16.16 -1.18
C ASN A 301 -13.41 -15.71 -2.18
N ILE A 302 -13.82 -15.12 -3.31
CA ILE A 302 -12.91 -14.54 -4.30
C ILE A 302 -12.11 -13.41 -3.66
N VAL A 303 -12.78 -12.48 -2.99
CA VAL A 303 -12.15 -11.37 -2.30
C VAL A 303 -11.16 -11.86 -1.24
N ARG A 304 -11.53 -12.87 -0.42
CA ARG A 304 -10.62 -13.49 0.54
C ARG A 304 -9.38 -14.05 -0.16
N LYS A 305 -9.54 -14.85 -1.22
CA LYS A 305 -8.43 -15.46 -1.98
C LYS A 305 -7.41 -14.41 -2.45
N PHE A 306 -7.87 -13.27 -2.96
CA PHE A 306 -6.98 -12.22 -3.44
C PHE A 306 -6.35 -11.40 -2.31
N ILE A 307 -7.08 -11.13 -1.24
CA ILE A 307 -6.49 -10.53 -0.03
C ILE A 307 -5.41 -11.48 0.53
N GLU A 308 -5.65 -12.79 0.62
CA GLU A 308 -4.63 -13.75 1.04
C GLU A 308 -3.39 -13.74 0.13
N LEU A 309 -3.59 -13.64 -1.19
CA LEU A 309 -2.47 -13.48 -2.14
C LEU A 309 -1.62 -12.24 -1.84
N ARG A 310 -2.25 -11.11 -1.47
CA ARG A 310 -1.53 -9.90 -1.01
C ARG A 310 -0.65 -10.20 0.20
N TYR A 311 -1.20 -10.91 1.19
CA TYR A 311 -0.45 -11.25 2.41
C TYR A 311 0.70 -12.22 2.14
N GLN A 312 0.49 -13.19 1.24
CA GLN A 312 1.56 -14.07 0.80
C GLN A 312 2.69 -13.29 0.11
N LEU A 313 2.37 -12.30 -0.73
CA LEU A 313 3.34 -11.49 -1.48
C LEU A 313 3.96 -10.33 -0.68
N LEU A 314 3.69 -10.19 0.62
CA LEU A 314 4.29 -9.14 1.44
C LEU A 314 5.83 -9.08 1.40
N PRO A 315 6.62 -10.17 1.42
CA PRO A 315 8.07 -10.06 1.35
C PRO A 315 8.54 -9.52 -0.02
N TYR A 316 7.85 -9.87 -1.11
CA TYR A 316 8.14 -9.32 -2.45
C TYR A 316 7.77 -7.83 -2.54
N LEU A 317 6.61 -7.45 -2.01
CA LEU A 317 6.18 -6.05 -1.92
C LEU A 317 7.14 -5.22 -1.05
N TYR A 318 7.55 -5.74 0.10
CA TYR A 318 8.44 -5.04 1.03
C TYR A 318 9.83 -4.85 0.41
N THR A 319 10.31 -5.83 -0.35
CA THR A 319 11.51 -5.68 -1.18
C THR A 319 11.33 -4.60 -2.25
N SER A 320 10.15 -4.51 -2.88
CA SER A 320 9.85 -3.44 -3.83
C SER A 320 9.85 -2.05 -3.16
N PHE A 321 9.37 -1.94 -1.92
CA PHE A 321 9.48 -0.72 -1.11
C PHE A 321 10.93 -0.36 -0.80
N TYR A 322 11.77 -1.36 -0.46
CA TYR A 322 13.20 -1.14 -0.24
C TYR A 322 13.88 -0.55 -1.49
N LYS A 323 13.63 -1.12 -2.68
CA LYS A 323 14.15 -0.59 -3.95
C LYS A 323 13.62 0.80 -4.27
N TYR A 324 12.35 1.07 -3.96
CA TYR A 324 11.77 2.39 -4.11
C TYR A 324 12.45 3.42 -3.18
N TYR A 325 12.66 3.07 -1.91
CA TYR A 325 13.37 3.91 -0.94
C TYR A 325 14.83 4.14 -1.32
N LYS A 326 15.54 3.07 -1.71
CA LYS A 326 17.00 3.08 -1.90
C LYS A 326 17.40 3.63 -3.27
N ASP A 327 16.70 3.20 -4.32
CA ASP A 327 17.10 3.39 -5.71
C ASP A 327 16.08 4.21 -6.52
N SER A 328 14.99 4.68 -5.90
CA SER A 328 13.89 5.39 -6.57
C SER A 328 13.22 4.59 -7.69
N VAL A 329 13.33 3.26 -7.65
CA VAL A 329 12.69 2.38 -8.64
C VAL A 329 11.17 2.33 -8.40
N PRO A 330 10.33 2.58 -9.42
CA PRO A 330 8.89 2.48 -9.29
C PRO A 330 8.44 1.08 -8.86
N MET A 331 7.48 1.01 -7.94
CA MET A 331 6.94 -0.27 -7.45
C MET A 331 5.99 -0.94 -8.45
N ILE A 332 5.27 -0.13 -9.22
CA ILE A 332 4.52 -0.56 -10.40
C ILE A 332 5.17 0.13 -11.60
N LYS A 333 5.40 -0.63 -12.67
CA LYS A 333 6.04 -0.17 -13.89
C LYS A 333 5.09 -0.38 -15.06
N PRO A 334 4.70 0.69 -15.79
CA PRO A 334 4.06 0.53 -17.09
C PRO A 334 4.95 -0.29 -18.02
N LEU A 335 4.36 -0.91 -19.05
CA LEU A 335 5.15 -1.71 -19.99
C LEU A 335 6.24 -0.90 -20.69
N VAL A 336 5.98 0.38 -20.98
CA VAL A 336 7.01 1.27 -21.57
C VAL A 336 8.19 1.47 -20.63
N TYR A 337 8.03 1.41 -19.31
CA TYR A 337 9.19 1.45 -18.41
C TYR A 337 9.97 0.13 -18.46
N HIS A 338 9.26 -0.99 -18.56
CA HIS A 338 9.86 -2.32 -18.56
C HIS A 338 10.66 -2.62 -19.83
N ASP A 339 10.14 -2.24 -20.99
CA ASP A 339 10.78 -2.46 -22.29
C ASP A 339 10.52 -1.27 -23.23
N GLN A 340 11.41 -0.28 -23.17
CA GLN A 340 11.33 0.95 -23.99
C GLN A 340 11.66 0.72 -25.46
N GLU A 341 12.43 -0.33 -25.76
CA GLU A 341 12.88 -0.65 -27.12
C GLU A 341 11.77 -1.27 -27.97
N ASP A 342 10.82 -1.92 -27.32
CA ASP A 342 9.63 -2.45 -27.96
C ASP A 342 8.55 -1.36 -28.12
N HIS A 343 8.40 -0.84 -29.34
CA HIS A 343 7.41 0.18 -29.65
C HIS A 343 5.95 -0.22 -29.33
N GLN A 344 5.64 -1.51 -29.20
CA GLN A 344 4.31 -1.94 -28.79
C GLN A 344 3.98 -1.58 -27.35
N THR A 345 4.96 -1.30 -26.49
CA THR A 345 4.73 -1.00 -25.08
C THR A 345 4.36 0.47 -24.82
N HIS A 346 4.64 1.37 -25.76
CA HIS A 346 4.62 2.83 -25.55
C HIS A 346 3.25 3.40 -25.17
N PHE A 347 2.19 2.80 -25.68
CA PHE A 347 0.80 3.26 -25.48
C PHE A 347 -0.06 2.28 -24.69
N ARG A 348 0.52 1.21 -24.15
CA ARG A 348 -0.23 0.22 -23.36
C ARG A 348 -0.34 0.67 -21.92
N THR A 349 -1.57 0.68 -21.43
CA THR A 349 -1.93 1.19 -20.10
C THR A 349 -2.59 0.16 -19.22
N ASP A 350 -2.95 -0.99 -19.77
CA ASP A 350 -3.83 -1.94 -19.10
C ASP A 350 -3.01 -2.96 -18.30
N GLU A 351 -1.88 -3.41 -18.85
CA GLU A 351 -0.94 -4.29 -18.20
C GLU A 351 0.20 -3.52 -17.51
N PHE A 352 0.72 -4.07 -16.42
CA PHE A 352 1.87 -3.50 -15.71
C PHE A 352 2.74 -4.56 -15.07
N ILE A 353 3.99 -4.22 -14.81
CA ILE A 353 4.90 -5.04 -13.99
C ILE A 353 4.80 -4.59 -12.53
N PHE A 354 4.43 -5.51 -11.65
CA PHE A 354 4.44 -5.37 -10.19
C PHE A 354 5.79 -5.82 -9.63
N GLY A 355 6.48 -4.93 -8.92
CA GLY A 355 7.90 -5.10 -8.63
C GLY A 355 8.67 -5.16 -9.95
N ASP A 356 9.45 -6.20 -10.18
CA ASP A 356 10.28 -6.34 -11.39
C ASP A 356 9.97 -7.58 -12.24
N GLN A 357 9.25 -8.55 -11.69
CA GLN A 357 9.19 -9.92 -12.23
C GLN A 357 7.76 -10.47 -12.36
N ILE A 358 6.74 -9.70 -11.97
CA ILE A 358 5.33 -10.13 -12.02
C ILE A 358 4.58 -9.22 -12.99
N LEU A 359 4.19 -9.75 -14.15
CA LEU A 359 3.27 -9.09 -15.06
C LEU A 359 1.82 -9.32 -14.59
N VAL A 360 1.06 -8.26 -14.46
CA VAL A 360 -0.36 -8.28 -14.07
C VAL A 360 -1.19 -7.69 -15.20
N CYS A 361 -2.22 -8.41 -15.63
CA CYS A 361 -3.13 -7.96 -16.69
C CYS A 361 -4.59 -8.00 -16.19
N PRO A 362 -5.08 -6.93 -15.54
CA PRO A 362 -6.41 -6.89 -14.95
C PRO A 362 -7.54 -7.05 -15.97
N VAL A 363 -8.63 -7.67 -15.53
CA VAL A 363 -9.92 -7.68 -16.26
C VAL A 363 -10.71 -6.45 -15.83
N GLN A 364 -11.09 -5.61 -16.79
CA GLN A 364 -11.63 -4.26 -16.55
C GLN A 364 -12.96 -4.02 -17.26
N GLU A 365 -13.65 -5.10 -17.66
CA GLU A 365 -14.93 -5.05 -18.35
C GLU A 365 -15.93 -6.03 -17.71
N PRO A 366 -17.23 -5.69 -17.68
CA PRO A 366 -18.27 -6.54 -17.11
C PRO A 366 -18.48 -7.83 -17.91
N ASN A 367 -18.75 -8.92 -17.20
CA ASN A 367 -19.01 -10.27 -17.74
C ASN A 367 -17.87 -10.86 -18.59
N ALA A 368 -16.67 -10.28 -18.53
CA ALA A 368 -15.53 -10.75 -19.30
C ALA A 368 -15.07 -12.13 -18.79
N LYS A 369 -14.88 -13.06 -19.73
CA LYS A 369 -14.36 -14.42 -19.51
C LYS A 369 -12.86 -14.54 -19.76
N GLY A 370 -12.24 -13.43 -20.13
CA GLY A 370 -10.88 -13.34 -20.60
C GLY A 370 -10.70 -12.01 -21.31
N ARG A 371 -9.48 -11.73 -21.74
CA ARG A 371 -9.20 -10.58 -22.59
C ARG A 371 -8.01 -10.84 -23.50
N ARG A 372 -7.91 -10.06 -24.57
CA ARG A 372 -6.66 -9.92 -25.32
C ARG A 372 -5.75 -8.97 -24.56
N MET A 373 -4.50 -9.36 -24.38
CA MET A 373 -3.48 -8.60 -23.67
C MET A 373 -2.13 -8.78 -24.34
N TYR A 374 -1.27 -7.78 -24.20
CA TYR A 374 0.11 -7.89 -24.67
C TYR A 374 1.00 -8.43 -23.57
N ILE A 375 1.78 -9.44 -23.93
CA ILE A 375 2.79 -10.00 -23.04
C ILE A 375 4.14 -9.50 -23.54
N PRO A 376 4.90 -8.72 -22.74
CA PRO A 376 6.20 -8.18 -23.14
C PRO A 376 7.17 -9.27 -23.57
N ARG A 377 8.18 -8.90 -24.38
CA ARG A 377 9.20 -9.82 -24.89
C ARG A 377 9.84 -10.65 -23.76
N GLY A 378 10.28 -11.85 -24.11
CA GLY A 378 10.83 -12.83 -23.18
C GLY A 378 9.83 -13.93 -22.83
N ARG A 379 10.26 -14.86 -21.99
CA ARG A 379 9.45 -16.01 -21.58
C ARG A 379 8.84 -15.79 -20.21
N TRP A 380 7.60 -16.23 -20.06
CA TRP A 380 6.81 -16.05 -18.85
C TRP A 380 6.13 -17.35 -18.43
N TYR A 381 5.84 -17.49 -17.15
CA TYR A 381 5.05 -18.56 -16.57
C TYR A 381 3.67 -18.02 -16.18
N ASP A 382 2.59 -18.67 -16.60
CA ASP A 382 1.26 -18.41 -16.00
C ASP A 382 1.32 -18.80 -14.52
N TYR A 383 1.00 -17.86 -13.63
CA TYR A 383 1.08 -18.04 -12.18
C TYR A 383 0.16 -19.16 -11.66
N TRP A 384 -0.96 -19.40 -12.35
CA TRP A 384 -1.99 -20.35 -11.92
C TRP A 384 -1.72 -21.75 -12.43
N THR A 385 -1.21 -21.89 -13.66
CA THR A 385 -1.00 -23.20 -14.30
C THR A 385 0.46 -23.65 -14.32
N ASN A 386 1.41 -22.74 -14.11
CA ASN A 386 2.84 -22.91 -14.33
C ASN A 386 3.22 -23.25 -15.77
N GLU A 387 2.33 -23.05 -16.74
CA GLU A 387 2.64 -23.22 -18.16
C GLU A 387 3.47 -22.05 -18.67
N THR A 388 4.46 -22.33 -19.52
CA THR A 388 5.30 -21.30 -20.11
C THR A 388 4.68 -20.73 -21.38
N LEU A 389 4.96 -19.47 -21.64
CA LEU A 389 4.53 -18.76 -22.84
C LEU A 389 5.59 -17.76 -23.31
N GLU A 390 5.75 -17.68 -24.62
CA GLU A 390 6.63 -16.71 -25.26
C GLU A 390 5.92 -15.36 -25.42
N GLY A 391 6.54 -14.28 -24.99
CA GLY A 391 6.01 -12.92 -25.09
C GLY A 391 6.26 -12.27 -26.45
N GLY A 392 6.25 -10.94 -26.48
CA GLY A 392 6.41 -10.13 -27.70
C GLY A 392 5.16 -10.11 -28.61
N SER A 393 4.02 -10.55 -28.09
CA SER A 393 2.79 -10.72 -28.86
C SER A 393 1.53 -10.55 -28.00
N GLU A 394 0.43 -10.23 -28.67
CA GLU A 394 -0.89 -10.24 -28.03
C GLU A 394 -1.47 -11.65 -27.97
N LYS A 395 -2.02 -12.01 -26.81
CA LYS A 395 -2.65 -13.30 -26.59
C LYS A 395 -4.02 -13.12 -25.95
N TRP A 396 -4.95 -14.00 -26.33
CA TRP A 396 -6.17 -14.19 -25.56
C TRP A 396 -5.85 -15.06 -24.35
N VAL A 397 -6.32 -14.66 -23.18
CA VAL A 397 -6.14 -15.41 -21.93
C VAL A 397 -7.47 -15.49 -21.20
N ASP A 398 -7.86 -16.70 -20.85
CA ASP A 398 -9.07 -16.96 -20.07
C ASP A 398 -8.89 -16.52 -18.62
N ALA A 399 -9.90 -15.81 -18.13
CA ALA A 399 -9.96 -15.19 -16.82
C ALA A 399 -11.42 -15.08 -16.34
N ASP A 400 -11.96 -16.18 -15.85
CA ASP A 400 -13.22 -16.19 -15.09
C ASP A 400 -13.15 -15.26 -13.86
N ILE A 401 -14.29 -15.04 -13.20
CA ILE A 401 -14.42 -14.06 -12.12
C ILE A 401 -13.47 -14.32 -10.94
N ASP A 402 -13.01 -15.55 -10.73
CA ASP A 402 -12.09 -15.93 -9.65
C ASP A 402 -10.61 -15.89 -10.06
N LYS A 403 -10.30 -15.45 -11.29
CA LYS A 403 -8.94 -15.40 -11.87
C LYS A 403 -8.62 -14.02 -12.44
N ILE A 404 -7.44 -13.50 -12.11
CA ILE A 404 -6.78 -12.39 -12.81
C ILE A 404 -5.53 -12.95 -13.50
N PRO A 405 -5.29 -12.66 -14.79
CA PRO A 405 -4.04 -13.04 -15.47
C PRO A 405 -2.81 -12.46 -14.76
N ILE A 406 -1.92 -13.36 -14.34
CA ILE A 406 -0.65 -13.04 -13.69
C ILE A 406 0.42 -13.91 -14.34
N PHE A 407 1.52 -13.30 -14.73
CA PHE A 407 2.63 -13.99 -15.35
C PHE A 407 3.94 -13.68 -14.65
N ILE A 408 4.73 -14.71 -14.39
CA ILE A 408 6.01 -14.60 -13.69
C ILE A 408 7.14 -14.72 -14.70
N LYS A 409 8.08 -13.78 -14.67
CA LYS A 409 9.25 -13.79 -15.56
C LYS A 409 10.04 -15.09 -15.37
N GLU A 410 10.48 -15.69 -16.47
CA GLU A 410 11.39 -16.85 -16.43
C GLU A 410 12.63 -16.52 -15.56
N GLY A 411 13.04 -17.44 -14.69
CA GLY A 411 14.20 -17.25 -13.80
C GLY A 411 13.90 -16.50 -12.49
N ALA A 412 12.71 -15.92 -12.33
CA ALA A 412 12.37 -15.17 -11.12
C ALA A 412 12.27 -16.06 -9.88
N ILE A 413 12.54 -15.45 -8.72
CA ILE A 413 12.33 -16.06 -7.40
C ILE A 413 11.33 -15.20 -6.65
N ILE A 414 10.14 -15.76 -6.40
CA ILE A 414 9.06 -15.05 -5.73
C ILE A 414 8.98 -15.51 -4.26
N PRO A 415 9.35 -14.66 -3.28
CA PRO A 415 9.21 -15.00 -1.88
C PRO A 415 7.76 -14.91 -1.44
N LYS A 416 7.35 -15.84 -0.57
CA LYS A 416 6.01 -15.88 0.01
C LYS A 416 6.05 -16.17 1.50
N TYR A 417 5.27 -15.39 2.25
CA TYR A 417 4.91 -15.72 3.63
C TYR A 417 3.69 -16.64 3.67
N PRO A 418 3.50 -17.40 4.77
CA PRO A 418 2.21 -18.01 5.06
C PRO A 418 1.11 -16.94 5.15
N VAL A 419 -0.13 -17.36 4.87
CA VAL A 419 -1.30 -16.49 5.07
C VAL A 419 -1.42 -16.14 6.55
N GLN A 420 -1.49 -14.85 6.84
CA GLN A 420 -1.70 -14.27 8.17
C GLN A 420 -2.95 -13.40 8.16
N GLN A 421 -3.65 -13.27 9.28
CA GLN A 421 -4.82 -12.41 9.46
C GLN A 421 -4.45 -10.93 9.65
N TYR A 422 -3.22 -10.64 10.07
CA TYR A 422 -2.59 -9.33 10.12
C TYR A 422 -1.06 -9.50 10.14
N VAL A 423 -0.31 -8.46 9.80
CA VAL A 423 1.16 -8.51 9.82
C VAL A 423 1.66 -8.65 11.25
N GLY A 424 2.43 -9.72 11.49
CA GLY A 424 2.96 -10.04 12.82
C GLY A 424 2.08 -11.01 13.63
N GLU A 425 1.03 -11.58 13.04
CA GLU A 425 0.25 -12.64 13.69
C GLU A 425 1.09 -13.90 13.91
N LEU A 426 1.87 -14.30 12.92
CA LEU A 426 2.66 -15.54 12.94
C LEU A 426 4.15 -15.22 13.02
N THR A 427 4.87 -15.99 13.84
CA THR A 427 6.32 -16.13 13.67
C THR A 427 6.57 -16.92 12.39
N ILE A 428 7.39 -16.37 11.49
CA ILE A 428 7.73 -17.06 10.25
C ILE A 428 8.82 -18.08 10.55
N GLU A 429 8.48 -19.37 10.49
CA GLU A 429 9.41 -20.48 10.75
C GLU A 429 10.18 -20.91 9.50
N GLU A 430 9.61 -20.66 8.31
CA GLU A 430 10.17 -21.03 7.02
C GLU A 430 9.74 -20.02 5.95
N LEU A 431 10.68 -19.53 5.14
CA LEU A 431 10.37 -18.66 4.00
C LEU A 431 10.19 -19.51 2.74
N GLN A 432 9.03 -19.39 2.10
CA GLN A 432 8.79 -20.04 0.81
C GLN A 432 9.38 -19.21 -0.32
N LEU A 433 10.10 -19.85 -1.23
CA LEU A 433 10.65 -19.28 -2.46
C LEU A 433 10.12 -20.08 -3.66
N ASP A 434 9.33 -19.45 -4.52
CA ASP A 434 8.91 -20.06 -5.78
C ASP A 434 9.96 -19.73 -6.86
N LEU A 435 10.71 -20.74 -7.30
CA LEU A 435 11.82 -20.63 -8.26
C LEU A 435 11.32 -21.04 -9.64
N TYR A 436 11.23 -20.08 -10.54
CA TYR A 436 10.85 -20.33 -11.93
C TYR A 436 12.08 -20.69 -12.74
N TYR A 437 12.10 -21.88 -13.34
CA TYR A 437 13.24 -22.34 -14.15
C TYR A 437 13.55 -21.34 -15.28
N ILE A 438 14.83 -21.29 -15.70
CA ILE A 438 15.30 -20.54 -16.86
C ILE A 438 16.42 -21.33 -17.55
N ASN A 439 16.49 -21.29 -18.88
CA ASN A 439 17.73 -21.68 -19.58
C ASN A 439 18.60 -20.44 -19.81
N GLY A 440 19.36 -20.06 -18.80
CA GLY A 440 20.01 -18.75 -18.74
C GLY A 440 20.28 -18.33 -17.31
N THR A 441 20.24 -17.03 -17.05
CA THR A 441 20.52 -16.46 -15.73
C THR A 441 19.57 -15.30 -15.43
N GLU A 442 19.02 -15.29 -14.21
CA GLU A 442 18.20 -14.20 -13.70
C GLU A 442 18.57 -13.92 -12.23
N ASN A 443 18.43 -12.66 -11.82
CA ASN A 443 18.69 -12.24 -10.44
C ASN A 443 17.40 -11.89 -9.72
N SER A 444 17.32 -12.20 -8.44
CA SER A 444 16.22 -11.82 -7.56
C SER A 444 16.75 -11.31 -6.23
N MET A 445 15.94 -10.54 -5.51
CA MET A 445 16.34 -9.90 -4.25
C MET A 445 15.24 -10.10 -3.21
N ILE A 446 15.64 -10.21 -1.95
CA ILE A 446 14.74 -10.19 -0.79
C ILE A 446 15.34 -9.27 0.27
N TYR A 447 14.57 -8.28 0.70
CA TYR A 447 14.91 -7.39 1.80
C TYR A 447 13.99 -7.64 3.00
N GLU A 448 14.57 -7.79 4.18
CA GLU A 448 13.87 -7.94 5.45
C GLU A 448 14.58 -7.11 6.53
N ASP A 449 13.81 -6.55 7.46
CA ASP A 449 14.31 -5.88 8.67
C ASP A 449 13.33 -6.15 9.83
N ALA A 450 13.45 -5.42 10.93
CA ALA A 450 12.55 -5.53 12.08
C ALA A 450 11.08 -5.10 11.82
N GLN A 451 10.70 -4.79 10.57
CA GLN A 451 9.39 -4.36 10.09
C GLN A 451 8.91 -3.00 10.59
N ASP A 452 9.44 -2.51 11.71
CA ASP A 452 9.25 -1.16 12.22
C ASP A 452 10.56 -0.67 12.87
N GLY A 453 10.64 0.64 13.07
CA GLY A 453 11.83 1.29 13.62
C GLY A 453 12.86 1.72 12.58
N TYR A 454 14.02 2.15 13.07
CA TYR A 454 15.09 2.75 12.27
C TYR A 454 16.41 1.98 12.31
N ASP A 455 16.46 0.80 12.92
CA ASP A 455 17.72 0.07 13.08
C ASP A 455 18.31 -0.42 11.75
N TYR A 456 17.49 -0.51 10.69
CA TYR A 456 17.98 -0.73 9.32
C TYR A 456 19.02 0.32 8.88
N THR A 457 18.95 1.55 9.42
CA THR A 457 19.95 2.61 9.14
C THR A 457 21.32 2.33 9.76
N LYS A 458 21.38 1.40 10.71
CA LYS A 458 22.60 0.98 11.42
C LYS A 458 23.15 -0.36 10.90
N GLY A 459 22.58 -0.89 9.82
CA GLY A 459 22.95 -2.21 9.28
C GLY A 459 22.09 -3.36 9.78
N GLU A 460 21.07 -3.12 10.62
CA GLU A 460 20.13 -4.15 11.08
C GLU A 460 19.04 -4.43 10.03
N TYR A 461 19.48 -4.94 8.88
CA TYR A 461 18.65 -5.49 7.81
C TYR A 461 19.24 -6.82 7.31
N SER A 462 18.48 -7.56 6.54
CA SER A 462 18.89 -8.76 5.82
C SER A 462 18.56 -8.56 4.35
N LEU A 463 19.60 -8.37 3.54
CA LEU A 463 19.48 -8.22 2.09
C LEU A 463 20.07 -9.46 1.43
N ARG A 464 19.20 -10.33 0.91
CA ARG A 464 19.60 -11.53 0.18
C ARG A 464 19.49 -11.29 -1.31
N ASN A 465 20.61 -11.42 -2.00
CA ASN A 465 20.71 -11.39 -3.45
C ASN A 465 20.83 -12.82 -3.96
N PHE A 466 19.94 -13.21 -4.86
CA PHE A 466 19.93 -14.53 -5.47
C PHE A 466 20.26 -14.43 -6.95
N LYS A 467 21.06 -15.38 -7.42
CA LYS A 467 21.33 -15.58 -8.85
C LYS A 467 20.91 -17.01 -9.20
N LEU A 468 19.88 -17.12 -10.04
CA LEU A 468 19.41 -18.39 -10.55
C LEU A 468 20.00 -18.61 -11.94
N THR A 469 20.73 -19.70 -12.14
CA THR A 469 21.32 -20.08 -13.42
C THR A 469 20.84 -21.48 -13.79
N GLY A 470 20.11 -21.62 -14.89
CA GLY A 470 19.67 -22.93 -15.36
C GLY A 470 20.25 -23.30 -16.71
N LYS A 471 20.33 -24.61 -16.92
CA LYS A 471 20.83 -25.32 -18.10
C LYS A 471 19.95 -26.55 -18.30
N ASP A 472 20.10 -27.24 -19.44
CA ASP A 472 19.30 -28.40 -19.84
C ASP A 472 19.14 -29.51 -18.78
N LYS A 473 20.13 -29.71 -17.89
CA LYS A 473 20.12 -30.75 -16.83
C LYS A 473 20.61 -30.26 -15.47
N GLU A 474 20.66 -28.94 -15.27
CA GLU A 474 21.19 -28.35 -14.05
C GLU A 474 20.48 -27.04 -13.74
N LEU A 475 20.14 -26.83 -12.48
CA LEU A 475 19.69 -25.55 -11.94
C LEU A 475 20.58 -25.18 -10.76
N ILE A 476 21.16 -23.98 -10.80
CA ILE A 476 22.10 -23.47 -9.81
C ILE A 476 21.47 -22.24 -9.15
N LEU A 477 21.27 -22.29 -7.84
CA LEU A 477 20.90 -21.13 -7.04
C LEU A 477 22.10 -20.69 -6.22
N GLN A 478 22.59 -19.48 -6.48
CA GLN A 478 23.60 -18.84 -5.65
C GLN A 478 22.95 -17.75 -4.82
N GLN A 479 23.40 -17.56 -3.58
CA GLN A 479 22.96 -16.44 -2.77
C GLN A 479 24.12 -15.71 -2.09
N PHE A 480 23.91 -14.43 -1.86
CA PHE A 480 24.77 -13.57 -1.04
C PHE A 480 23.90 -12.77 -0.08
N LYS A 481 24.30 -12.72 1.20
CA LYS A 481 23.61 -11.96 2.24
C LYS A 481 24.45 -10.75 2.66
N ASP A 482 23.80 -9.61 2.76
CA ASP A 482 24.32 -8.40 3.41
C ASP A 482 23.43 -8.00 4.61
N GLY A 483 24.01 -7.28 5.56
CA GLY A 483 23.37 -6.80 6.79
C GLY A 483 23.33 -7.82 7.94
N ASN A 484 23.07 -7.29 9.15
CA ASN A 484 23.22 -8.00 10.42
C ASN A 484 21.92 -8.59 10.96
N TYR A 485 20.76 -8.26 10.37
CA TYR A 485 19.48 -8.75 10.87
C TYR A 485 19.39 -10.27 10.74
N ILE A 486 18.89 -10.90 11.79
CA ILE A 486 18.63 -12.33 11.85
C ILE A 486 17.13 -12.53 11.69
N THR A 487 16.73 -13.15 10.58
CA THR A 487 15.35 -13.53 10.30
C THR A 487 14.88 -14.62 11.28
N SER A 488 13.58 -14.67 11.56
CA SER A 488 13.00 -15.65 12.50
C SER A 488 13.05 -17.10 12.02
N TYR A 489 13.15 -17.31 10.71
CA TYR A 489 13.23 -18.63 10.09
C TYR A 489 14.68 -19.06 9.90
N GLU A 490 14.93 -20.36 9.86
CA GLU A 490 16.24 -20.99 9.61
C GLU A 490 16.30 -21.75 8.28
N THR A 491 15.15 -22.00 7.64
CA THR A 491 15.05 -22.76 6.39
C THR A 491 14.30 -22.01 5.30
N PHE A 492 14.60 -22.37 4.06
CA PHE A 492 13.81 -22.04 2.89
C PHE A 492 13.06 -23.27 2.39
N LYS A 493 11.80 -23.07 2.02
CA LYS A 493 11.02 -23.99 1.19
C LYS A 493 11.09 -23.54 -0.25
N LEU A 494 11.86 -24.25 -1.06
CA LEU A 494 12.02 -23.98 -2.48
C LEU A 494 10.99 -24.77 -3.28
N ASN A 495 10.09 -24.08 -3.97
CA ASN A 495 9.19 -24.70 -4.94
C ASN A 495 9.77 -24.51 -6.35
N LEU A 496 10.10 -25.59 -7.03
CA LEU A 496 10.77 -25.58 -8.33
C LEU A 496 9.72 -25.67 -9.45
N MET A 497 9.57 -24.59 -10.21
CA MET A 497 8.56 -24.48 -11.25
C MET A 497 9.18 -24.71 -12.64
N GLY A 498 8.60 -25.63 -13.41
CA GLY A 498 8.95 -25.82 -14.82
C GLY A 498 10.32 -26.45 -15.10
N LEU A 499 10.87 -27.25 -14.19
CA LEU A 499 12.11 -28.00 -14.43
C LEU A 499 11.99 -28.90 -15.68
N PRO A 500 12.93 -28.83 -16.65
CA PRO A 500 12.89 -29.68 -17.84
C PRO A 500 13.51 -31.07 -17.62
N PHE A 501 13.94 -31.38 -16.40
CA PHE A 501 14.59 -32.63 -16.03
C PHE A 501 14.08 -33.16 -14.68
N LYS A 502 14.25 -34.47 -14.45
CA LYS A 502 13.96 -35.10 -13.16
C LYS A 502 15.19 -34.97 -12.27
N ILE A 503 15.01 -34.54 -11.02
CA ILE A 503 16.11 -34.40 -10.06
C ILE A 503 16.75 -35.76 -9.76
N LYS A 504 18.05 -35.91 -10.03
CA LYS A 504 18.86 -37.09 -9.70
C LYS A 504 19.73 -36.89 -8.48
N SER A 505 20.29 -35.69 -8.30
CA SER A 505 21.14 -35.37 -7.15
C SER A 505 21.09 -33.88 -6.84
N ILE A 506 21.36 -33.55 -5.58
CA ILE A 506 21.42 -32.17 -5.10
C ILE A 506 22.76 -31.99 -4.42
N LYS A 507 23.42 -30.84 -4.66
CA LYS A 507 24.62 -30.45 -3.94
C LYS A 507 24.41 -29.12 -3.25
N LEU A 508 24.65 -29.07 -1.94
CA LEU A 508 24.63 -27.86 -1.14
C LEU A 508 26.08 -27.52 -0.78
N ASP A 509 26.57 -26.36 -1.20
CA ASP A 509 27.96 -25.92 -0.95
C ASP A 509 29.02 -26.96 -1.33
N ASN A 510 28.84 -27.58 -2.50
CA ASN A 510 29.65 -28.66 -3.08
C ASN A 510 29.53 -30.04 -2.40
N GLU A 511 28.75 -30.18 -1.34
CA GLU A 511 28.47 -31.46 -0.70
C GLU A 511 27.20 -32.09 -1.28
N THR A 512 27.31 -33.33 -1.75
CA THR A 512 26.13 -34.08 -2.22
C THR A 512 25.26 -34.46 -1.03
N ILE A 513 24.03 -33.97 -1.00
CA ILE A 513 23.05 -34.33 0.03
C ILE A 513 22.15 -35.47 -0.47
N SER A 514 21.83 -36.42 0.41
CA SER A 514 20.89 -37.49 0.06
C SER A 514 19.51 -36.90 -0.18
N LEU A 515 18.81 -37.37 -1.22
CA LEU A 515 17.42 -36.99 -1.45
C LEU A 515 16.49 -37.40 -0.29
N LYS A 516 16.91 -38.32 0.58
CA LYS A 516 16.19 -38.68 1.81
C LYS A 516 16.34 -37.63 2.92
N ASP A 517 17.45 -36.89 2.91
CA ASP A 517 17.75 -35.86 3.91
C ASP A 517 17.05 -34.53 3.54
N VAL A 518 16.60 -34.41 2.29
CA VAL A 518 15.74 -33.33 1.83
C VAL A 518 14.28 -33.74 1.97
N LYS A 519 13.47 -32.94 2.68
CA LYS A 519 12.02 -33.17 2.80
C LYS A 519 11.32 -32.87 1.48
N MET A 520 11.23 -33.83 0.56
CA MET A 520 10.50 -33.63 -0.70
C MET A 520 9.00 -33.83 -0.52
N ASN A 521 8.22 -32.74 -0.56
CA ASN A 521 6.75 -32.81 -0.54
C ASN A 521 6.18 -32.82 -1.96
N GLY A 522 6.32 -33.94 -2.66
CA GLY A 522 5.91 -34.11 -4.06
C GLY A 522 6.89 -33.49 -5.06
N GLY A 523 7.85 -34.29 -5.55
CA GLY A 523 8.63 -34.11 -6.79
C GLY A 523 9.54 -32.88 -6.95
N ASN A 524 9.08 -31.68 -6.62
CA ASN A 524 9.68 -30.40 -6.99
C ASN A 524 9.75 -29.40 -5.82
N THR A 525 9.51 -29.84 -4.57
CA THR A 525 9.69 -28.99 -3.38
C THR A 525 10.91 -29.45 -2.59
N LEU A 526 11.78 -28.52 -2.18
CA LEU A 526 12.97 -28.79 -1.37
C LEU A 526 12.95 -27.92 -0.11
N HIS A 527 13.43 -28.46 1.00
CA HIS A 527 13.66 -27.71 2.23
C HIS A 527 15.16 -27.68 2.50
N VAL A 528 15.73 -26.49 2.58
CA VAL A 528 17.18 -26.27 2.77
C VAL A 528 17.43 -25.22 3.85
N THR A 529 18.59 -25.26 4.50
CA THR A 529 19.01 -24.17 5.41
C THR A 529 19.07 -22.85 4.64
N LYS A 530 18.81 -21.72 5.31
CA LYS A 530 18.90 -20.39 4.69
C LYS A 530 20.33 -19.92 4.43
N ASP A 531 21.35 -20.54 5.01
CA ASP A 531 22.73 -20.03 5.03
C ASP A 531 23.68 -20.70 4.03
N PHE A 532 23.15 -21.42 3.03
CA PHE A 532 23.98 -21.92 1.94
C PHE A 532 24.53 -20.79 1.06
N THR A 533 25.64 -21.03 0.39
CA THR A 533 26.19 -20.12 -0.64
C THR A 533 25.75 -20.53 -2.04
N THR A 534 25.76 -21.82 -2.34
CA THR A 534 25.36 -22.36 -3.64
C THR A 534 24.62 -23.70 -3.52
N LEU A 535 23.52 -23.82 -4.25
CA LEU A 535 22.71 -25.04 -4.38
C LEU A 535 22.69 -25.47 -5.86
N HIS A 536 23.18 -26.68 -6.15
CA HIS A 536 23.05 -27.32 -7.47
C HIS A 536 21.97 -28.39 -7.43
N ILE A 537 21.07 -28.36 -8.40
CA ILE A 537 20.02 -29.35 -8.62
C ILE A 537 20.29 -29.99 -9.99
N LEU A 538 20.63 -31.27 -10.00
CA LEU A 538 21.15 -31.98 -11.18
C LEU A 538 20.18 -33.06 -11.66
N GLY A 539 20.00 -33.18 -12.97
CA GLY A 539 19.02 -34.07 -13.61
C GLY A 539 19.53 -35.29 -14.38
#